data_AF-A0A091C5J3-F1
#
_entry.id   AF-A0A091C5J3-F1
#
_cell.length_a   1.000
_cell.length_b   1.000
_cell.length_c   1.000
_cell.angle_alpha   90.00
_cell.angle_beta   90.00
_cell.angle_gamma   90.00
#
_symmetry.space_group_name_H-M   'P 1'
#
loop_
_entity.id
_entity.type
_entity.pdbx_description
1 polymer ?
#
loop_
_entity_poly.entity_id
_entity_poly.type
_entity_poly.pdbx_seq_one_letter_code
_entity_poly.pdbx_strand_id
1 'polypeptide(L)' 'MKFIRSVKDEMKKVTWPTGKQLRKDTLVVIEMALIFTVIFYIMDTGIQTVFTWILQ' A
#
# COMPACT_ATOMS: atom_id res chain seq x y z
N MET A 1 7.36 8.18 -36.35
CA MET A 1 8.24 7.19 -35.66
C MET A 1 9.36 7.79 -34.80
N LYS A 2 9.82 9.04 -35.02
CA LYS A 2 10.85 9.69 -34.18
C LYS A 2 10.44 9.85 -32.70
N PHE A 3 9.16 10.06 -32.42
CA PHE A 3 8.62 10.27 -31.06
C PHE A 3 8.72 9.03 -30.16
N ILE A 4 8.34 7.84 -30.66
CA ILE A 4 8.47 6.58 -29.91
C ILE A 4 9.94 6.29 -29.56
N ARG A 5 10.88 6.70 -30.43
CA ARG A 5 12.31 6.53 -30.21
C ARG A 5 12.84 7.47 -29.11
N SER A 6 12.40 8.74 -29.08
CA SER A 6 12.77 9.64 -27.98
C SER A 6 12.19 9.18 -26.65
N VAL A 7 10.93 8.72 -26.62
CA VAL A 7 10.29 8.17 -25.42
C VAL A 7 11.07 6.96 -24.90
N LYS A 8 11.51 6.05 -25.78
CA LYS A 8 12.32 4.89 -25.37
C LYS A 8 13.69 5.29 -24.80
N ASP A 9 14.30 6.34 -25.34
CA ASP A 9 15.58 6.87 -24.84
C ASP A 9 15.42 7.60 -23.50
N GLU A 10 14.32 8.33 -23.29
CA GLU A 10 13.95 8.91 -21.99
C GLU A 10 13.68 7.83 -20.95
N MET A 11 12.93 6.79 -21.34
CA MET A 11 12.59 5.63 -20.49
C MET A 11 13.82 4.82 -20.04
N LYS A 12 14.95 4.94 -20.74
CA LYS A 12 16.24 4.39 -20.30
C LYS A 12 17.00 5.30 -19.33
N LYS A 13 16.74 6.61 -19.36
CA LYS A 13 17.35 7.58 -18.44
C LYS A 13 16.64 7.59 -17.09
N VAL A 14 15.34 7.30 -17.04
CA VAL A 14 14.65 7.07 -15.77
C VAL A 14 15.06 5.72 -15.19
N THR A 15 15.43 5.74 -13.92
CA THR A 15 15.79 4.55 -13.14
C THR A 15 14.56 3.68 -12.92
N TRP A 16 14.32 2.75 -13.84
CA TRP A 16 13.31 1.72 -13.60
C TRP A 16 13.79 0.79 -12.49
N PRO A 17 13.01 0.65 -11.40
CA PRO A 17 13.38 -0.20 -10.30
C PRO A 17 13.49 -1.65 -10.79
N THR A 18 14.53 -2.35 -10.34
CA THR A 18 14.64 -3.78 -10.60
C THR A 18 13.51 -4.50 -9.87
N GLY A 19 12.91 -5.54 -10.47
CA GLY A 19 11.77 -6.26 -9.87
C GLY A 19 12.02 -6.82 -8.45
N LYS A 20 13.29 -6.94 -8.03
CA LYS A 20 13.67 -7.24 -6.65
C LYS A 20 13.35 -6.09 -5.67
N GLN A 21 13.60 -4.83 -6.04
CA GLN A 21 13.25 -3.66 -5.20
C GLN A 21 11.73 -3.57 -5.05
N LEU A 22 10.98 -3.73 -6.14
CA LEU A 22 9.52 -3.67 -6.13
C LEU A 22 8.90 -4.70 -5.16
N ARG A 23 9.46 -5.92 -5.09
CA ARG A 23 9.01 -6.95 -4.14
C ARG A 23 9.32 -6.60 -2.69
N LYS A 24 10.47 -5.99 -2.42
CA LYS A 24 10.83 -5.53 -1.06
C LYS A 24 9.89 -4.42 -0.60
N ASP A 25 9.64 -3.45 -1.47
CA ASP A 25 8.77 -2.31 -1.14
C ASP A 25 7.31 -2.77 -0.95
N THR A 26 6.85 -3.74 -1.76
CA THR A 26 5.52 -4.34 -1.60
C THR A 26 5.40 -5.13 -0.30
N LEU A 27 6.45 -5.82 0.14
CA LEU A 27 6.47 -6.52 1.44
C LEU A 27 6.28 -5.56 2.61
N VAL A 28 6.98 -4.42 2.60
CA VAL A 28 6.83 -3.38 3.63
C VAL A 28 5.39 -2.85 3.68
N VAL A 29 4.76 -2.65 2.52
CA VAL A 29 3.35 -2.21 2.46
C VAL A 29 2.41 -3.27 3.03
N ILE A 30 2.64 -4.56 2.75
CA ILE A 30 1.83 -5.66 3.29
C ILE A 30 1.93 -5.72 4.82
N GLU A 31 3.14 -5.57 5.37
CA GLU A 31 3.36 -5.53 6.82
C GLU A 31 2.58 -4.37 7.47
N MET A 32 2.65 -3.17 6.89
CA MET A 32 1.88 -2.02 7.39
C MET A 32 0.37 -2.25 7.28
N ALA A 33 -0.11 -2.82 6.18
CA ALA A 33 -1.53 -3.12 5.99
C ALA A 33 -2.06 -4.13 7.02
N LEU A 34 -1.26 -5.14 7.39
CA LEU A 34 -1.60 -6.09 8.45
C LEU A 34 -1.78 -5.41 9.80
N ILE A 35 -0.87 -4.50 10.16
CA ILE A 35 -0.96 -3.74 11.42
C ILE A 35 -2.24 -2.91 11.45
N PHE A 36 -2.53 -2.16 10.37
CA PHE A 36 -3.77 -1.39 10.26
C PHE A 36 -5.02 -2.26 10.35
N THR A 37 -4.98 -3.45 9.76
CA THR A 37 -6.11 -4.40 9.81
C THR A 37 -6.43 -4.80 11.25
N VAL A 38 -5.41 -5.09 12.07
CA VAL A 38 -5.59 -5.43 13.48
C VAL A 38 -6.13 -4.24 14.27
N ILE A 39 -5.61 -3.04 14.03
CA ILE A 39 -6.07 -1.82 14.71
C ILE A 39 -7.54 -1.53 14.39
N PHE A 40 -7.93 -1.61 13.12
CA PHE A 40 -9.32 -1.41 12.71
C PHE A 40 -10.24 -2.48 13.30
N TYR A 41 -9.82 -3.74 13.34
CA TYR A 41 -10.60 -4.78 14.00
C TYR A 41 -10.87 -4.48 15.49
N ILE A 42 -9.85 -4.06 16.23
CA ILE A 42 -9.98 -3.69 17.65
C ILE A 42 -10.88 -2.46 17.79
N MET A 43 -10.70 -1.47 16.93
CA MET A 43 -11.47 -0.24 16.96
C MET A 43 -12.96 -0.50 16.67
N ASP A 44 -13.27 -1.26 15.62
CA ASP A 44 -14.64 -1.58 15.24
C ASP A 44 -15.36 -2.38 16.33
N THR A 45 -14.68 -3.36 16.92
CA THR A 45 -15.23 -4.17 18.03
C THR A 45 -15.37 -3.37 19.32
N GLY A 46 -14.40 -2.50 19.64
CA GLY A 46 -14.47 -1.59 20.78
C GLY A 46 -15.61 -0.59 20.65
N ILE A 47 -15.74 0.03 19.47
CA ILE A 47 -16.82 0.96 19.16
C ILE A 47 -18.17 0.26 19.27
N GLN A 48 -18.36 -0.91 18.65
CA GLN A 48 -19.61 -1.68 18.76
C GLN A 48 -19.96 -1.98 20.22
N THR A 49 -18.99 -2.42 21.01
CA THR A 49 -19.20 -2.72 22.44
C THR A 49 -19.62 -1.48 23.23
N VAL A 50 -18.95 -0.34 23.01
CA VAL A 50 -19.26 0.93 23.67
C VAL A 50 -20.64 1.45 23.26
N PHE A 51 -20.98 1.38 21.97
CA PHE A 51 -22.30 1.79 21.48
C PHE A 51 -23.41 0.91 22.06
N THR A 52 -23.22 -0.41 22.12
CA THR A 52 -24.19 -1.31 22.77
C THR A 52 -24.33 -1.02 24.25
N TRP A 53 -23.25 -0.67 24.95
CA TRP A 53 -23.32 -0.30 26.38
C TRP A 53 -24.04 1.03 26.63
N ILE A 54 -23.98 1.98 25.69
CA ILE A 54 -24.64 3.30 25.80
C ILE A 54 -26.12 3.26 25.34
N LEU A 55 -26.45 2.45 24.34
CA LEU A 55 -27.82 2.36 23.78
C LEU A 55 -28.74 1.38 24.53
N GLN A 56 -28.18 0.58 25.44
CA GLN A 56 -28.92 -0.30 26.34
C GLN A 56 -29.21 0.41 27.66
#